data_AF-A0A1M3N6D6-F1
#
_entry.id   AF-A0A1M3N6D6-F1
#
_cell.length_a   1.000
_cell.length_b   1.000
_cell.length_c   1.000
_cell.angle_alpha   90.00
_cell.angle_beta   90.00
_cell.angle_gamma   90.00
#
_symmetry.space_group_name_H-M   'P 1'
#
loop_
_entity.id
_entity.type
_entity.pdbx_description
1 polymer ?
#
loop_
_entity_poly.entity_id
_entity_poly.type
_entity_poly.pdbx_seq_one_letter_code
_entity_poly.pdbx_strand_id
1 'polypeptide(L)'
;MAASVSIDHYALFDDVVAVAKNAHAATAGWRAICVRAQRMVGKKVVQPLSELDLDDEVAALSARVHGIVRNVPSDVDTLVFGLFDGIDDDGAGIYTGFHVAGAAGFDPEARWLLATPTWLPDERFLKSVALDTIARAGVVARGEAKRAVAHALRFGAAALLSRFAAEGLPYRVVVSFDDGDFAEISAGFGAAAVMP
;
A
#
# COMPACT_ATOMS: atom_id res chain seq x y z
N MET A 1 -0.97 -32.07 20.01
CA MET A 1 -0.78 -30.64 19.67
C MET A 1 -0.67 -30.57 18.16
N ALA A 2 -1.57 -29.87 17.47
CA ALA A 2 -1.42 -29.67 16.03
C ALA A 2 -0.19 -28.78 15.79
N ALA A 3 0.72 -29.20 14.91
CA ALA A 3 1.86 -28.38 14.52
C ALA A 3 1.33 -27.05 13.97
N SER A 4 1.85 -25.93 14.50
CA SER A 4 1.57 -24.62 13.94
C SER A 4 2.11 -24.60 12.51
N VAL A 5 1.22 -24.47 11.53
CA VAL A 5 1.61 -24.28 10.13
C VAL A 5 2.40 -22.96 10.07
N SER A 6 3.67 -23.04 9.66
CA SER A 6 4.48 -21.86 9.43
C SER A 6 3.92 -21.10 8.23
N ILE A 7 3.74 -19.79 8.36
CA ILE A 7 3.34 -18.93 7.25
C ILE A 7 4.61 -18.56 6.47
N ASP A 8 4.58 -18.77 5.16
CA ASP A 8 5.59 -18.21 4.26
C ASP A 8 5.23 -16.73 3.98
N HIS A 9 5.88 -15.82 4.71
CA HIS A 9 5.58 -14.38 4.61
C HIS A 9 6.03 -13.77 3.29
N TYR A 10 7.09 -14.31 2.67
CA TYR A 10 7.57 -13.82 1.38
C TYR A 10 6.60 -14.23 0.27
N ALA A 11 6.20 -15.50 0.25
CA ALA A 11 5.21 -15.97 -0.73
C ALA A 11 3.87 -15.21 -0.58
N LEU A 12 3.44 -14.93 0.65
CA LEU A 12 2.24 -14.11 0.88
C LEU A 12 2.42 -12.67 0.38
N PHE A 13 3.59 -12.06 0.62
CA PHE A 13 3.89 -10.72 0.15
C PHE A 13 3.88 -10.64 -1.39
N ASP A 14 4.55 -11.57 -2.06
CA ASP A 14 4.57 -11.64 -3.53
C ASP A 14 3.16 -11.83 -4.10
N ASP A 15 2.33 -12.66 -3.45
CA ASP A 15 0.94 -12.88 -3.83
C ASP A 15 0.10 -11.60 -3.73
N VAL A 16 0.23 -10.83 -2.64
CA VAL A 16 -0.53 -9.58 -2.49
C VAL A 16 -0.07 -8.52 -3.51
N VAL A 17 1.23 -8.42 -3.78
CA VAL A 17 1.78 -7.53 -4.81
C VAL A 17 1.25 -7.91 -6.18
N ALA A 18 1.28 -9.21 -6.52
CA ALA A 18 0.79 -9.70 -7.79
C ALA A 18 -0.72 -9.41 -7.98
N VAL A 19 -1.54 -9.59 -6.93
CA VAL A 19 -2.96 -9.22 -7.00
C VAL A 19 -3.13 -7.71 -7.15
N ALA A 20 -2.41 -6.91 -6.36
CA ALA A 20 -2.52 -5.45 -6.38
C ALA A 20 -2.15 -4.86 -7.76
N LYS A 21 -1.16 -5.43 -8.45
CA LYS A 21 -0.77 -5.02 -9.82
C LYS A 21 -1.82 -5.34 -10.88
N ASN A 22 -2.58 -6.42 -10.71
CA ASN A 22 -3.49 -6.94 -11.73
C ASN A 22 -4.98 -6.67 -11.44
N ALA A 23 -5.31 -6.14 -10.27
CA ALA A 23 -6.70 -5.84 -9.90
C ALA A 23 -7.34 -4.82 -10.87
N HIS A 24 -8.63 -4.94 -11.12
CA HIS A 24 -9.39 -3.96 -11.93
C HIS A 24 -10.12 -2.91 -11.09
N ALA A 25 -10.28 -3.14 -9.80
CA ALA A 25 -10.83 -2.21 -8.80
C ALA A 25 -10.18 -2.51 -7.44
N ALA A 26 -10.17 -1.54 -6.52
CA ALA A 26 -9.49 -1.69 -5.23
C ALA A 26 -10.19 -2.74 -4.37
N THR A 27 -11.52 -2.67 -4.24
CA THR A 27 -12.29 -3.64 -3.44
C THR A 27 -12.25 -5.05 -4.04
N ALA A 28 -12.31 -5.17 -5.36
CA ALA A 28 -12.19 -6.46 -6.03
C ALA A 28 -10.81 -7.10 -5.80
N GLY A 29 -9.74 -6.31 -5.91
CA GLY A 29 -8.38 -6.73 -5.60
C GLY A 29 -8.22 -7.14 -4.14
N TRP A 30 -8.80 -6.37 -3.22
CA TRP A 30 -8.73 -6.65 -1.79
C TRP A 30 -9.40 -7.97 -1.43
N ARG A 31 -10.62 -8.20 -1.95
CA ARG A 31 -11.32 -9.48 -1.75
C ARG A 31 -10.51 -10.66 -2.30
N ALA A 32 -9.84 -10.49 -3.45
CA ALA A 32 -8.95 -11.51 -3.98
C ALA A 32 -7.72 -11.78 -3.09
N ILE A 33 -7.11 -10.74 -2.52
CA ILE A 33 -6.05 -10.86 -1.50
C ILE A 33 -6.55 -11.65 -0.29
N CYS A 34 -7.72 -11.29 0.25
CA CYS A 34 -8.31 -11.99 1.40
C CYS A 34 -8.56 -13.48 1.10
N VAL A 35 -9.06 -13.83 -0.08
CA VAL A 35 -9.27 -15.25 -0.46
C VAL A 35 -7.95 -16.03 -0.47
N ARG A 36 -6.85 -15.45 -0.98
CA ARG A 36 -5.53 -16.10 -0.98
C ARG A 36 -4.98 -16.22 0.44
N ALA A 37 -5.00 -15.12 1.18
CA ALA A 37 -4.49 -15.06 2.55
C ALA A 37 -5.24 -15.99 3.50
N GLN A 38 -6.53 -16.23 3.30
CA GLN A 38 -7.33 -17.14 4.12
C GLN A 38 -6.72 -18.56 4.20
N ARG A 39 -6.04 -19.01 3.14
CA ARG A 39 -5.40 -20.34 3.10
C ARG A 39 -4.17 -20.44 4.00
N MET A 40 -3.46 -19.32 4.19
CA MET A 40 -2.19 -19.26 4.94
C MET A 40 -2.40 -18.75 6.37
N VAL A 41 -3.20 -17.69 6.52
CA VAL A 41 -3.43 -16.97 7.78
C VAL A 41 -4.62 -17.54 8.56
N GLY A 42 -5.59 -18.11 7.85
CA GLY A 42 -6.79 -18.72 8.44
C GLY A 42 -8.02 -17.81 8.40
N LYS A 43 -9.19 -18.44 8.20
CA LYS A 43 -10.49 -17.77 8.00
C LYS A 43 -10.87 -16.79 9.11
N LYS A 44 -10.64 -17.15 10.39
CA LYS A 44 -11.05 -16.32 11.53
C LYS A 44 -10.38 -14.95 11.55
N VAL A 45 -9.16 -14.85 11.04
CA VAL A 45 -8.40 -13.60 10.99
C VAL A 45 -8.80 -12.78 9.76
N VAL A 46 -8.96 -13.43 8.61
CA VAL A 46 -9.14 -12.75 7.33
C VAL A 46 -10.59 -12.38 7.04
N GLN A 47 -11.57 -13.15 7.52
CA GLN A 47 -12.98 -12.91 7.19
C GLN A 47 -13.46 -11.50 7.59
N PRO A 48 -13.21 -10.99 8.81
CA PRO A 48 -13.61 -9.62 9.16
C PRO A 48 -12.95 -8.56 8.26
N LEU A 49 -11.73 -8.81 7.81
CA LEU A 49 -10.99 -7.90 6.93
C LEU A 49 -11.56 -7.90 5.50
N SER A 50 -12.13 -9.00 5.04
CA SER A 50 -12.71 -9.13 3.69
C SER A 50 -13.96 -8.27 3.45
N GLU A 51 -14.53 -7.72 4.53
CA GLU A 51 -15.71 -6.84 4.49
C GLU A 51 -15.36 -5.38 4.19
N LEU A 52 -14.07 -5.01 4.21
CA LEU A 52 -13.64 -3.66 3.84
C LEU A 52 -13.96 -3.38 2.36
N ASP A 53 -14.62 -2.24 2.14
CA ASP A 53 -14.80 -1.64 0.82
C ASP A 53 -13.74 -0.55 0.63
N LEU A 54 -12.71 -0.85 -0.16
CA LEU A 54 -11.64 0.09 -0.43
C LEU A 54 -12.06 1.16 -1.44
N ASP A 55 -12.98 0.85 -2.34
CA ASP A 55 -13.45 1.78 -3.38
C ASP A 55 -14.13 3.02 -2.75
N ASP A 56 -14.78 2.88 -1.59
CA ASP A 56 -15.35 3.99 -0.80
C ASP A 56 -14.30 5.03 -0.39
N GLU A 57 -13.06 4.60 -0.13
CA GLU A 57 -11.96 5.47 0.29
C GLU A 57 -11.16 6.02 -0.89
N VAL A 58 -11.06 5.24 -1.99
CA VAL A 58 -10.28 5.59 -3.19
C VAL A 58 -10.67 6.96 -3.74
N ALA A 59 -11.96 7.30 -3.82
CA ALA A 59 -12.39 8.58 -4.37
C ALA A 59 -11.83 9.78 -3.58
N ALA A 60 -11.89 9.71 -2.25
CA ALA A 60 -11.38 10.76 -1.37
C ALA A 60 -9.84 10.84 -1.42
N LEU A 61 -9.16 9.68 -1.42
CA LEU A 61 -7.70 9.63 -1.56
C LEU A 61 -7.26 10.18 -2.92
N SER A 62 -7.93 9.81 -4.01
CA SER A 62 -7.62 10.29 -5.35
C SER A 62 -7.69 11.80 -5.44
N ALA A 63 -8.76 12.41 -4.93
CA ALA A 63 -8.89 13.86 -4.89
C ALA A 63 -7.73 14.54 -4.13
N ARG A 64 -7.30 13.96 -3.00
CA ARG A 64 -6.18 14.49 -2.22
C ARG A 64 -4.84 14.29 -2.91
N VAL A 65 -4.56 13.10 -3.44
CA VAL A 65 -3.34 12.79 -4.18
C VAL A 65 -3.22 13.72 -5.39
N HIS A 66 -4.28 13.84 -6.20
CA HIS A 66 -4.33 14.74 -7.35
C HIS A 66 -4.15 16.20 -6.96
N GLY A 67 -4.61 16.62 -5.78
CA GLY A 67 -4.36 17.94 -5.22
C GLY A 67 -2.88 18.16 -4.86
N ILE A 68 -2.28 17.20 -4.16
CA ILE A 68 -0.88 17.21 -3.73
C ILE A 68 0.06 17.30 -4.94
N VAL A 69 -0.18 16.51 -5.99
CA VAL A 69 0.72 16.41 -7.14
C VAL A 69 0.62 17.57 -8.13
N ARG A 70 -0.29 18.54 -7.94
CA ARG A 70 -0.40 19.70 -8.86
C ARG A 70 0.88 20.54 -8.93
N ASN A 71 1.64 20.54 -7.85
CA ASN A 71 2.87 21.32 -7.71
C ASN A 71 4.12 20.44 -7.72
N VAL A 72 4.02 19.22 -8.23
CA VAL A 72 5.16 18.31 -8.30
C VAL A 72 6.21 18.85 -9.28
N PRO A 73 7.50 18.85 -8.90
CA PRO A 73 8.59 19.21 -9.79
C PRO A 73 8.65 18.32 -11.05
N SER A 74 9.10 18.89 -12.17
CA SER A 74 9.10 18.22 -13.47
C SER A 74 10.09 17.05 -13.59
N ASP A 75 11.07 16.97 -12.70
CA ASP A 75 12.07 15.90 -12.63
C ASP A 75 11.57 14.68 -11.83
N VAL A 76 10.44 14.78 -11.14
CA VAL A 76 9.81 13.64 -10.46
C VAL A 76 9.10 12.76 -11.48
N ASP A 77 9.51 11.50 -11.55
CA ASP A 77 8.89 10.46 -12.40
C ASP A 77 8.12 9.40 -11.60
N THR A 78 8.28 9.41 -10.27
CA THR A 78 7.77 8.37 -9.38
C THR A 78 7.17 9.00 -8.13
N LEU A 79 5.94 8.58 -7.80
CA LEU A 79 5.29 8.83 -6.51
C LEU A 79 5.55 7.66 -5.57
N VAL A 80 6.06 7.98 -4.39
CA VAL A 80 6.28 7.03 -3.30
C VAL A 80 5.20 7.24 -2.25
N PHE A 81 4.46 6.18 -1.94
CA PHE A 81 3.48 6.10 -0.88
C PHE A 81 4.07 5.28 0.27
N GLY A 82 4.69 5.98 1.23
CA GLY A 82 5.27 5.33 2.40
C GLY A 82 4.22 5.12 3.49
N LEU A 83 4.01 3.87 3.90
CA LEU A 83 3.13 3.55 5.02
C LEU A 83 3.75 4.04 6.33
N PHE A 84 2.95 4.67 7.16
CA PHE A 84 3.37 5.06 8.51
C PHE A 84 2.25 4.82 9.53
N ASP A 85 2.64 4.77 10.80
CA ASP A 85 1.75 4.89 11.96
C ASP A 85 1.96 6.26 12.60
N GLY A 86 0.89 7.05 12.68
CA GLY A 86 0.85 8.37 13.30
C GLY A 86 0.06 8.37 14.60
N ILE A 87 0.17 9.47 15.33
CA ILE A 87 -0.67 9.76 16.50
C ILE A 87 -1.58 10.93 16.12
N ASP A 88 -2.87 10.82 16.42
CA ASP A 88 -3.82 11.91 16.21
C ASP A 88 -3.41 13.16 17.01
N ASP A 89 -3.82 14.33 16.52
CA ASP A 89 -3.39 15.63 17.06
C ASP A 89 -3.80 15.83 18.55
N ASP A 90 -4.83 15.12 19.00
CA ASP A 90 -5.30 15.10 20.38
C ASP A 90 -4.60 14.05 21.26
N GLY A 91 -3.67 13.27 20.68
CA GLY A 91 -2.99 12.17 21.34
C GLY A 91 -3.89 10.97 21.66
N ALA A 92 -5.16 10.96 21.22
CA ALA A 92 -6.17 9.99 21.66
C ALA A 92 -6.17 8.70 20.84
N GLY A 93 -5.50 8.68 19.68
CA GLY A 93 -5.51 7.55 18.76
C GLY A 93 -4.19 7.38 18.01
N ILE A 94 -3.85 6.12 17.72
CA ILE A 94 -2.91 5.78 16.64
C ILE A 94 -3.74 5.69 15.38
N TYR A 95 -3.29 6.35 14.31
CA TYR A 95 -3.84 6.21 12.98
C TYR A 95 -2.76 5.69 12.02
N THR A 96 -3.18 5.02 10.96
CA THR A 96 -2.35 4.52 9.89
C THR A 96 -2.65 5.30 8.61
N GLY A 97 -1.62 5.59 7.84
CA GLY A 97 -1.78 6.27 6.57
C GLY A 97 -0.59 6.13 5.64
N PHE A 98 -0.54 7.07 4.69
CA PHE A 98 0.52 7.24 3.71
C PHE A 98 1.16 8.61 3.87
N HIS A 99 2.46 8.70 3.73
CA HIS A 99 3.08 9.94 3.28
C HIS A 99 3.35 9.83 1.78
N VAL A 100 2.96 10.85 1.02
CA VAL A 100 3.24 10.96 -0.41
C VAL A 100 4.53 11.74 -0.62
N ALA A 101 5.46 11.17 -1.36
CA ALA A 101 6.71 11.81 -1.74
C ALA A 101 7.01 11.58 -3.23
N GLY A 102 7.93 12.37 -3.79
CA GLY A 102 8.41 12.22 -5.17
C GLY A 102 9.85 11.75 -5.21
N ALA A 103 10.17 10.92 -6.19
CA ALA A 103 11.51 10.52 -6.54
C ALA A 103 11.78 10.79 -8.03
N ALA A 104 13.04 11.11 -8.35
CA ALA A 104 13.55 11.21 -9.71
C ALA A 104 14.49 10.02 -9.98
N GLY A 105 14.34 9.38 -11.14
CA GLY A 105 15.25 8.30 -11.56
C GLY A 105 15.12 7.03 -10.72
N PHE A 106 13.90 6.68 -10.30
CA PHE A 106 13.65 5.45 -9.58
C PHE A 106 14.11 4.22 -10.38
N ASP A 107 14.93 3.38 -9.75
CA ASP A 107 15.40 2.10 -10.29
C ASP A 107 14.58 0.94 -9.68
N PRO A 108 13.71 0.27 -10.45
CA PRO A 108 12.90 -0.84 -9.95
C PRO A 108 13.74 -2.09 -9.61
N GLU A 109 14.97 -2.19 -10.12
CA GLU A 109 15.88 -3.31 -9.84
C GLU A 109 16.74 -3.06 -8.58
N ALA A 110 16.65 -1.86 -7.99
CA ALA A 110 17.35 -1.55 -6.76
C ALA A 110 16.83 -2.43 -5.62
N ARG A 111 17.74 -2.96 -4.79
CA ARG A 111 17.34 -3.81 -3.64
C ARG A 111 16.61 -3.02 -2.54
N TRP A 112 16.85 -1.72 -2.45
CA TRP A 112 16.28 -0.84 -1.43
C TRP A 112 15.87 0.48 -2.09
N LEU A 113 14.88 1.15 -1.49
CA LEU A 113 14.57 2.53 -1.82
C LEU A 113 15.69 3.44 -1.26
N LEU A 114 16.82 3.53 -1.97
CA LEU A 114 18.05 4.17 -1.47
C LEU A 114 18.05 5.70 -1.61
N ALA A 115 17.19 6.26 -2.45
CA ALA A 115 17.17 7.71 -2.68
C ALA A 115 16.29 8.40 -1.63
N THR A 116 16.86 9.39 -0.93
CA THR A 116 16.05 10.40 -0.24
C THR A 116 15.06 11.00 -1.25
N PRO A 117 13.78 11.17 -0.89
CA PRO A 117 12.81 11.74 -1.81
C PRO A 117 13.30 13.08 -2.35
N THR A 118 13.20 13.27 -3.66
CA THR A 118 13.58 14.53 -4.32
C THR A 118 12.53 15.61 -4.10
N TRP A 119 11.30 15.20 -3.74
CA TRP A 119 10.20 16.10 -3.44
C TRP A 119 9.40 15.62 -2.22
N LEU A 120 9.17 16.52 -1.27
CA LEU A 120 8.41 16.28 -0.05
C LEU A 120 7.37 17.40 0.12
N PRO A 121 6.10 17.18 -0.26
CA PRO A 121 5.06 18.18 -0.05
C PRO A 121 4.72 18.35 1.44
N ASP A 122 4.24 19.53 1.82
CA ASP A 122 3.82 19.81 3.20
C ASP A 122 2.55 19.02 3.57
N GLU A 123 1.59 18.94 2.64
CA GLU A 123 0.32 18.22 2.81
C GLU A 123 0.42 16.70 2.53
N ARG A 124 1.63 16.13 2.63
CA ARG A 124 1.94 14.74 2.23
C ARG A 124 1.17 13.65 2.97
N PHE A 125 0.63 13.93 4.14
CA PHE A 125 0.04 12.92 5.02
C PHE A 125 -1.43 12.65 4.70
N LEU A 126 -1.73 11.39 4.35
CA LEU A 126 -3.05 10.88 4.02
C LEU A 126 -3.44 9.81 5.03
N LYS A 127 -4.48 10.06 5.83
CA LYS A 127 -5.03 9.06 6.75
C LYS A 127 -5.84 8.02 5.97
N SER A 128 -5.86 6.78 6.44
CA SER A 128 -6.65 5.71 5.84
C SER A 128 -7.40 4.87 6.86
N VAL A 129 -8.73 4.86 6.73
CA VAL A 129 -9.62 4.10 7.62
C VAL A 129 -9.48 2.60 7.38
N ALA A 130 -9.31 2.20 6.12
CA ALA A 130 -9.06 0.81 5.77
C ALA A 130 -7.74 0.30 6.39
N LEU A 131 -6.65 1.07 6.25
CA LEU A 131 -5.37 0.66 6.83
C LEU A 131 -5.40 0.66 8.36
N ASP A 132 -6.11 1.62 8.97
CA ASP A 132 -6.36 1.63 10.42
C ASP A 132 -7.06 0.37 10.91
N THR A 133 -8.09 -0.05 10.17
CA THR A 133 -8.86 -1.25 10.52
C THR A 133 -7.98 -2.49 10.43
N ILE A 134 -7.13 -2.58 9.41
CA ILE A 134 -6.17 -3.69 9.25
C ILE A 134 -5.11 -3.67 10.35
N ALA A 135 -4.55 -2.50 10.69
CA ALA A 135 -3.57 -2.35 11.76
C ALA A 135 -4.14 -2.81 13.11
N ARG A 136 -5.37 -2.40 13.44
CA ARG A 136 -6.09 -2.84 14.64
C ARG A 136 -6.32 -4.35 14.66
N ALA A 137 -6.68 -4.95 13.53
CA ALA A 137 -6.79 -6.41 13.42
C ALA A 137 -5.44 -7.11 13.66
N GLY A 138 -4.34 -6.52 13.19
CA GLY A 138 -2.98 -6.99 13.44
C GLY A 138 -2.62 -6.99 14.93
N VAL A 139 -3.06 -5.99 15.69
CA VAL A 139 -2.86 -5.92 17.15
C VAL A 139 -3.58 -7.05 17.89
N VAL A 140 -4.79 -7.42 17.42
CA VAL A 140 -5.60 -8.47 18.04
C VAL A 140 -5.13 -9.89 17.65
N ALA A 141 -4.51 -10.04 16.47
CA ALA A 141 -3.96 -11.30 16.00
C ALA A 141 -2.78 -11.79 16.87
N ARG A 142 -2.52 -13.10 16.85
CA ARG A 142 -1.43 -13.74 17.62
C ARG A 142 -0.53 -14.58 16.72
N GLY A 143 0.74 -14.71 17.12
CA GLY A 143 1.73 -15.53 16.41
C GLY A 143 1.97 -15.08 14.96
N GLU A 144 2.17 -16.05 14.06
CA GLU A 144 2.45 -15.80 12.64
C GLU A 144 1.37 -14.95 11.94
N ALA A 145 0.10 -15.11 12.34
CA ALA A 145 -0.99 -14.33 11.76
C ALA A 145 -0.85 -12.82 12.03
N LYS A 146 -0.28 -12.44 13.18
CA LYS A 146 0.00 -11.02 13.47
C LYS A 146 0.94 -10.41 12.44
N ARG A 147 2.04 -11.11 12.12
CA ARG A 147 3.02 -10.64 11.13
C ARG A 147 2.40 -10.59 9.73
N ALA A 148 1.63 -11.61 9.35
CA ALA A 148 0.97 -11.63 8.05
C ALA A 148 -0.03 -10.47 7.86
N VAL A 149 -0.80 -10.14 8.91
CA VAL A 149 -1.76 -9.02 8.87
C VAL A 149 -1.03 -7.68 8.90
N ALA A 150 -0.14 -7.48 9.87
CA ALA A 150 0.56 -6.21 10.07
C ALA A 150 1.50 -5.84 8.92
N HIS A 151 1.98 -6.84 8.17
CA HIS A 151 2.89 -6.66 7.04
C HIS A 151 2.16 -6.88 5.70
N ALA A 152 2.03 -8.12 5.24
CA ALA A 152 1.58 -8.42 3.87
C ALA A 152 0.15 -7.91 3.57
N LEU A 153 -0.82 -8.12 4.47
CA LEU A 153 -2.18 -7.63 4.21
C LEU A 153 -2.27 -6.10 4.23
N ARG A 154 -1.59 -5.47 5.18
CA ARG A 154 -1.49 -4.01 5.26
C ARG A 154 -0.85 -3.43 4.00
N PHE A 155 0.23 -4.04 3.51
CA PHE A 155 0.86 -3.69 2.24
C PHE A 155 -0.11 -3.86 1.07
N GLY A 156 -0.80 -4.99 0.98
CA GLY A 156 -1.73 -5.28 -0.10
C GLY A 156 -2.87 -4.27 -0.22
N ALA A 157 -3.45 -3.86 0.91
CA ALA A 157 -4.45 -2.80 0.94
C ALA A 157 -3.86 -1.44 0.53
N ALA A 158 -2.68 -1.10 1.05
CA ALA A 158 -1.97 0.13 0.68
C ALA A 158 -1.64 0.18 -0.81
N ALA A 159 -1.15 -0.92 -1.38
CA ALA A 159 -0.86 -1.06 -2.80
C ALA A 159 -2.09 -0.81 -3.68
N LEU A 160 -3.24 -1.37 -3.31
CA LEU A 160 -4.51 -1.13 -4.01
C LEU A 160 -4.94 0.34 -3.89
N LEU A 161 -4.99 0.87 -2.67
CA LEU A 161 -5.40 2.25 -2.42
C LEU A 161 -4.51 3.25 -3.18
N SER A 162 -3.19 3.12 -3.08
CA SER A 162 -2.24 4.00 -3.75
C SER A 162 -2.35 3.93 -5.27
N ARG A 163 -2.46 2.72 -5.84
CA ARG A 163 -2.58 2.52 -7.28
C ARG A 163 -3.83 3.19 -7.85
N PHE A 164 -4.99 2.96 -7.22
CA PHE A 164 -6.25 3.52 -7.71
C PHE A 164 -6.39 5.00 -7.36
N ALA A 165 -5.83 5.47 -6.24
CA ALA A 165 -5.81 6.90 -5.92
C ALA A 165 -4.96 7.71 -6.92
N ALA A 166 -3.86 7.12 -7.42
CA ALA A 166 -2.96 7.72 -8.40
C ALA A 166 -3.38 7.48 -9.86
N GLU A 167 -4.54 6.86 -10.10
CA GLU A 167 -5.01 6.58 -11.46
C GLU A 167 -5.13 7.87 -12.29
N GLY A 168 -4.71 7.79 -13.56
CA GLY A 168 -4.67 8.93 -14.49
C GLY A 168 -3.48 9.88 -14.31
N LEU A 169 -2.63 9.67 -13.31
CA LEU A 169 -1.41 10.46 -13.14
C LEU A 169 -0.25 9.86 -13.96
N PRO A 170 0.63 10.72 -14.52
CA PRO A 170 1.76 10.28 -15.33
C PRO A 170 2.98 9.93 -14.46
N TYR A 171 2.79 9.16 -13.39
CA TYR A 171 3.89 8.74 -12.50
C TYR A 171 3.91 7.23 -12.29
N ARG A 172 5.11 6.69 -12.07
CA ARG A 172 5.25 5.41 -11.38
C ARG A 172 4.73 5.55 -9.95
N VAL A 173 4.23 4.45 -9.39
CA VAL A 173 3.62 4.37 -8.07
C VAL A 173 4.35 3.27 -7.33
N VAL A 174 5.09 3.67 -6.31
CA VAL A 174 5.80 2.77 -5.40
C VAL A 174 5.11 2.85 -4.05
N VAL A 175 4.90 1.69 -3.43
CA VAL A 175 4.46 1.60 -2.04
C VAL A 175 5.60 1.03 -1.22
N SER A 176 5.91 1.66 -0.08
CA SER A 176 7.03 1.26 0.77
C SER A 176 6.65 1.24 2.25
N PHE A 177 7.31 0.36 3.01
CA PHE A 177 7.36 0.41 4.46
C PHE A 177 8.62 1.16 4.95
N ASP A 178 8.60 1.59 6.20
CA ASP A 178 9.74 2.21 6.88
C ASP A 178 10.91 1.23 7.10
N ASP A 179 10.67 -0.08 7.08
CA ASP A 179 11.71 -1.11 7.21
C ASP A 179 12.45 -1.41 5.90
N GLY A 180 12.05 -0.76 4.80
CA GLY A 180 12.71 -0.81 3.50
C GLY A 180 12.06 -1.74 2.48
N ASP A 181 11.04 -2.52 2.86
CA ASP A 181 10.28 -3.32 1.90
C ASP A 181 9.43 -2.40 1.00
N PHE A 182 9.50 -2.61 -0.30
CA PHE A 182 8.74 -1.81 -1.27
C PHE A 182 8.34 -2.62 -2.50
N ALA A 183 7.34 -2.12 -3.24
CA ALA A 183 7.06 -2.60 -4.59
C ALA A 183 6.50 -1.46 -5.46
N GLU A 184 6.90 -1.44 -6.73
CA GLU A 184 6.19 -0.68 -7.76
C GLU A 184 4.86 -1.36 -8.07
N ILE A 185 3.75 -0.60 -8.06
CA ILE A 185 2.37 -1.11 -8.22
C ILE A 185 1.68 -0.55 -9.49
N SER A 186 2.33 0.34 -10.23
CA SER A 186 1.78 0.86 -11.49
C SER A 186 1.51 -0.24 -12.50
N ALA A 187 0.32 -0.20 -13.12
CA ALA A 187 0.05 -0.98 -14.31
C ALA A 187 0.60 -0.22 -15.54
N GLY A 188 1.79 -0.60 -16.01
CA GLY A 188 2.21 -0.25 -17.38
C GLY A 188 2.90 1.11 -17.58
N PHE A 189 3.73 1.58 -16.65
CA PHE A 189 4.63 2.70 -16.92
C PHE A 189 5.83 2.27 -17.79
N GLY A 190 5.55 1.95 -19.05
CA GLY A 190 6.55 1.46 -20.01
C GLY A 190 5.95 1.09 -21.36
N ALA A 191 5.60 2.10 -22.18
CA ALA A 191 5.57 2.01 -23.66
C ALA A 191 5.24 3.33 -24.39
N ALA A 192 4.88 4.42 -23.71
CA ALA A 192 4.66 5.74 -24.34
C ALA A 192 5.13 6.81 -23.35
N ALA A 193 6.02 7.76 -23.63
CA ALA A 193 6.42 8.35 -24.90
C ALA A 193 7.93 8.67 -24.90
N VAL A 194 8.67 8.01 -25.79
CA VAL A 194 9.75 8.69 -26.51
C VAL A 194 9.06 9.18 -27.79
N MET A 195 8.62 10.44 -27.79
CA MET A 195 8.34 11.12 -29.06
C MET A 195 9.53 12.01 -29.41
N PRO A 196 9.93 12.03 -30.69
CA PRO A 196 11.15 12.66 -31.18
C PRO A 196 11.17 14.19 -31.05
#